data_AF-A0A1G4FGD8-F1
#
_entry.id   AF-A0A1G4FGD8-F1
#
_cell.length_a   1.000
_cell.length_b   1.000
_cell.length_c   1.000
_cell.angle_alpha   90.00
_cell.angle_beta   90.00
_cell.angle_gamma   90.00
#
_symmetry.space_group_name_H-M   'P 1'
#
loop_
_entity.id
_entity.type
_entity.pdbx_description
1 polymer ?
#
loop_
_entity_poly.entity_id
_entity_poly.type
_entity_poly.pdbx_seq_one_letter_code
_entity_poly.pdbx_strand_id
1 'polypeptide(L)'
;MLETDKEYTISEVSETTGYPPHVLRYYEKEFVLDIPRNESNHRYYTYKEIELFQYIKSLQEKGFSNKQIKLIIKTPQMMMSDQDETAITSIVPNKSFDVANIDTTEISKEISGNVQQLLLEELVPILKNGNEHSINTINELKEEIIMLRNEINSKERDVLICENAKLKMKVKEKSYEVAELKEKINRRENSESNFFKRIFKFGKNE
;
A
#
# COMPACT_ATOMS: atom_id res chain seq x y z
N MET A 1 25.55 -10.24 -30.78
CA MET A 1 26.54 -9.55 -29.92
C MET A 1 26.15 -8.09 -29.93
N LEU A 2 25.70 -7.54 -28.80
CA LEU A 2 25.27 -6.14 -28.73
C LEU A 2 26.53 -5.26 -28.63
N GLU A 3 26.67 -4.28 -29.51
CA GLU A 3 27.78 -3.33 -29.51
C GLU A 3 27.63 -2.36 -28.33
N THR A 4 28.70 -2.13 -27.57
CA THR A 4 28.71 -1.35 -26.31
C THR A 4 28.46 0.14 -26.49
N ASP A 5 28.76 0.68 -27.67
CA ASP A 5 28.62 2.11 -27.99
C ASP A 5 27.40 2.42 -28.87
N LYS A 6 26.54 1.43 -29.11
CA LYS A 6 25.36 1.60 -29.96
C LYS A 6 24.19 2.16 -29.15
N GLU A 7 23.55 3.18 -29.69
CA GLU A 7 22.31 3.75 -29.18
C GLU A 7 21.11 2.99 -29.78
N TYR A 8 20.20 2.56 -28.91
CA TYR A 8 18.98 1.85 -29.27
C TYR A 8 17.76 2.73 -28.97
N THR A 9 16.78 2.67 -29.85
CA THR A 9 15.47 3.29 -29.66
C THR A 9 14.61 2.47 -28.70
N ILE A 10 13.57 3.09 -28.14
CA ILE A 10 12.63 2.37 -27.24
C ILE A 10 11.96 1.17 -27.91
N SER A 11 11.76 1.20 -29.23
CA SER A 11 11.19 0.09 -29.98
C SER A 11 12.16 -1.09 -30.04
N GLU A 12 13.44 -0.84 -30.34
CA GLU A 12 14.48 -1.89 -30.37
C GLU A 12 14.73 -2.49 -28.98
N VAL A 13 14.72 -1.67 -27.93
CA VAL A 13 14.80 -2.16 -26.55
C VAL A 13 13.57 -2.98 -26.17
N SER A 14 12.40 -2.60 -26.65
CA SER A 14 11.16 -3.35 -26.41
C SER A 14 11.24 -4.76 -27.01
N GLU A 15 11.77 -4.88 -28.23
CA GLU A 15 12.00 -6.17 -28.89
C GLU A 15 13.04 -7.01 -28.15
N THR A 16 14.13 -6.38 -27.70
CA THR A 16 15.26 -7.07 -27.04
C THR A 16 14.90 -7.55 -25.63
N THR A 17 14.21 -6.72 -24.84
CA THR A 17 13.88 -7.01 -23.44
C THR A 17 12.54 -7.75 -23.29
N GLY A 18 11.66 -7.66 -24.29
CA GLY A 18 10.30 -8.20 -24.27
C GLY A 18 9.32 -7.34 -23.46
N TYR A 19 9.73 -6.18 -22.94
CA TYR A 19 8.82 -5.24 -22.30
C TYR A 19 8.15 -4.33 -23.33
N PRO A 20 6.82 -4.11 -23.26
CA PRO A 20 6.17 -3.10 -24.08
C PRO A 20 6.76 -1.69 -23.85
N PRO A 21 6.76 -0.79 -24.85
CA PRO A 21 7.39 0.53 -24.72
C PRO A 21 6.82 1.37 -23.56
N HIS A 22 5.53 1.21 -23.25
CA HIS A 22 4.90 1.91 -22.12
C HIS A 22 5.39 1.39 -20.76
N VAL A 23 5.76 0.10 -20.66
CA VAL A 23 6.31 -0.50 -19.44
C VAL A 23 7.72 0.00 -19.18
N LEU A 24 8.55 0.10 -20.22
CA LEU A 24 9.89 0.69 -20.10
C LEU A 24 9.84 2.14 -19.57
N ARG A 25 8.89 2.95 -20.07
CA ARG A 25 8.65 4.32 -19.57
C ARG A 25 8.12 4.35 -18.14
N TYR A 26 7.32 3.36 -17.76
CA TYR A 26 6.84 3.22 -16.39
C TYR A 26 7.99 2.87 -15.45
N TYR A 27 8.85 1.94 -15.84
CA TYR A 27 10.00 1.49 -15.05
C TYR A 27 11.08 2.54 -14.87
N GLU A 28 11.34 3.38 -15.86
CA GLU A 28 12.16 4.59 -15.70
C GLU A 28 11.71 5.41 -14.47
N LYS A 29 10.40 5.64 -14.31
CA LYS A 29 9.84 6.38 -13.18
C LYS A 29 9.80 5.56 -11.88
N GLU A 30 9.36 4.31 -11.96
CA GLU A 30 9.20 3.44 -10.80
C GLU A 30 10.55 3.20 -10.11
N PHE A 31 11.59 2.93 -10.88
CA PHE A 31 12.93 2.61 -10.40
C PHE A 31 13.86 3.84 -10.30
N VAL A 32 13.42 4.99 -10.83
CA VAL A 32 14.22 6.24 -10.85
C VAL A 32 15.53 6.02 -11.61
N LEU A 33 15.41 5.49 -12.83
CA LEU A 33 16.54 5.22 -13.72
C LEU A 33 16.94 6.49 -14.45
N ASP A 34 18.24 6.73 -14.59
CA ASP A 34 18.78 7.82 -15.39
C ASP A 34 18.90 7.37 -16.86
N ILE A 35 17.85 7.58 -17.64
CA ILE A 35 17.82 7.20 -19.07
C ILE A 35 18.25 8.41 -19.91
N PRO A 36 19.32 8.30 -20.70
CA PRO A 36 19.86 9.42 -21.43
C PRO A 36 18.94 9.85 -22.58
N ARG A 37 19.09 11.11 -23.00
CA ARG A 37 18.25 11.76 -24.00
C ARG A 37 19.09 12.45 -25.05
N ASN A 38 18.66 12.35 -26.30
CA ASN A 38 19.33 13.02 -27.41
C ASN A 38 18.94 14.52 -27.47
N GLU A 39 19.53 15.25 -28.42
CA GLU A 39 19.28 16.69 -28.63
C GLU A 39 17.81 17.02 -28.92
N SER A 40 17.04 16.06 -29.47
CA SER A 40 15.61 16.18 -29.72
C SER A 40 14.73 15.74 -28.53
N ASN A 41 15.33 15.51 -27.35
CA ASN A 41 14.66 15.06 -26.13
C ASN A 41 13.99 13.67 -26.23
N HIS A 42 14.43 12.85 -27.19
CA HIS A 42 14.05 11.44 -27.28
C HIS A 42 15.00 10.58 -26.46
N ARG A 43 14.44 9.56 -25.78
CA ARG A 43 15.21 8.58 -25.02
C ARG A 43 16.00 7.70 -25.98
N TYR A 44 17.26 7.50 -25.65
CA TYR A 44 18.07 6.44 -26.22
C TYR A 44 18.56 5.55 -25.09
N TYR A 45 18.89 4.31 -25.44
CA TYR A 45 19.34 3.31 -24.51
C TYR A 45 20.65 2.75 -25.03
N THR A 46 21.63 2.59 -24.15
CA THR A 46 22.87 1.88 -24.45
C THR A 46 22.79 0.44 -23.95
N TYR A 47 23.87 -0.31 -24.11
CA TYR A 47 23.97 -1.64 -23.54
C TYR A 47 23.71 -1.64 -22.02
N LYS A 48 24.12 -0.59 -21.31
CA LYS A 48 23.94 -0.48 -19.84
C LYS A 48 22.48 -0.48 -19.43
N GLU A 49 21.65 0.32 -20.09
CA GLU A 49 20.21 0.37 -19.76
C GLU A 49 19.51 -0.94 -20.14
N ILE A 50 19.91 -1.56 -21.26
CA ILE A 50 19.36 -2.85 -21.68
C ILE A 50 19.68 -3.94 -20.66
N GLU A 51 20.91 -4.02 -20.19
CA GLU A 51 21.34 -4.97 -19.16
C GLU A 51 20.59 -4.74 -17.85
N LEU A 52 20.40 -3.48 -17.45
CA LEU A 52 19.62 -3.13 -16.28
C LEU A 52 18.16 -3.61 -16.36
N PHE A 53 17.51 -3.45 -17.53
CA PHE A 53 16.16 -3.97 -17.74
C PHE A 53 16.10 -5.51 -17.72
N GLN A 54 17.13 -6.19 -18.25
CA GLN A 54 17.23 -7.64 -18.16
C GLN A 54 17.44 -8.11 -16.71
N TYR A 55 18.25 -7.40 -15.94
CA TYR A 55 18.45 -7.67 -14.53
C TYR A 55 17.14 -7.52 -13.74
N ILE A 56 16.41 -6.42 -13.96
CA ILE A 56 15.06 -6.21 -13.38
C ILE A 56 14.14 -7.39 -13.72
N LYS A 57 14.15 -7.84 -14.97
CA LYS A 57 13.35 -8.99 -15.42
C LYS A 57 13.70 -10.28 -14.68
N SER A 58 15.00 -10.56 -14.52
CA SER A 58 15.46 -11.73 -13.78
C SER A 58 15.00 -11.72 -12.31
N LEU A 59 14.91 -10.53 -11.69
CA LEU A 59 14.41 -10.39 -10.32
C LEU A 59 12.88 -10.58 -10.27
N GLN A 60 12.15 -10.10 -11.26
CA GLN A 60 10.70 -10.35 -11.34
C GLN A 60 10.39 -11.84 -11.51
N GLU A 61 11.17 -12.54 -12.34
CA GLU A 61 11.04 -14.00 -12.53
C GLU A 61 11.35 -14.78 -11.25
N LYS A 62 12.27 -14.27 -10.40
CA LYS A 62 12.53 -14.79 -9.06
C LYS A 62 11.45 -14.46 -8.02
N GLY A 63 10.40 -13.72 -8.40
CA GLY A 63 9.26 -13.40 -7.54
C GLY A 63 9.44 -12.14 -6.69
N PHE A 64 10.44 -11.31 -6.96
CA PHE A 64 10.62 -10.05 -6.23
C PHE A 64 9.57 -9.01 -6.66
N SER A 65 8.98 -8.31 -5.68
CA SER A 65 8.09 -7.18 -5.95
C SER A 65 8.87 -5.96 -6.45
N ASN A 66 8.22 -5.06 -7.22
CA ASN A 66 8.86 -3.83 -7.72
C ASN A 66 9.48 -2.99 -6.59
N LYS A 67 8.87 -2.96 -5.39
CA LYS A 67 9.44 -2.25 -4.23
C LYS A 67 10.78 -2.84 -3.78
N GLN A 68 10.89 -4.17 -3.75
CA GLN A 68 12.12 -4.88 -3.40
C GLN A 68 13.18 -4.69 -4.48
N ILE A 69 12.80 -4.82 -5.75
CA ILE A 69 13.69 -4.61 -6.90
C ILE A 69 14.29 -3.21 -6.85
N LYS A 70 13.48 -2.18 -6.58
CA LYS A 70 13.93 -0.80 -6.44
C LYS A 70 15.00 -0.62 -5.36
N LEU A 71 14.92 -1.38 -4.26
CA LEU A 71 15.94 -1.37 -3.22
C LEU A 71 17.21 -2.08 -3.70
N ILE A 72 17.07 -3.25 -4.33
CA ILE A 72 18.18 -4.09 -4.82
C ILE A 72 19.05 -3.34 -5.84
N ILE A 73 18.44 -2.63 -6.79
CA ILE A 73 19.16 -1.88 -7.84
C ILE A 73 19.80 -0.58 -7.32
N LYS A 74 19.31 -0.03 -6.20
CA LYS A 74 19.85 1.20 -5.60
C LYS A 74 21.02 0.92 -4.67
N THR A 75 21.10 -0.29 -4.12
CA THR A 75 22.23 -0.73 -3.33
C THR A 75 23.42 -0.98 -4.27
N PRO A 76 24.61 -0.39 -4.01
CA PRO A 76 25.81 -0.72 -4.77
C PRO A 76 26.11 -2.22 -4.61
N GLN A 77 25.95 -3.01 -5.67
CA GLN A 77 26.28 -4.44 -5.62
C GLN A 77 27.75 -4.66 -5.99
N MET A 78 28.45 -5.33 -5.08
CA MET A 78 29.68 -6.06 -5.34
C MET A 78 29.31 -7.25 -6.23
N MET A 79 29.82 -7.27 -7.47
CA MET A 79 29.59 -8.38 -8.39
C MET A 79 30.28 -9.64 -7.83
N MET A 80 29.50 -10.64 -7.45
CA MET A 80 30.02 -12.00 -7.34
C MET A 80 29.84 -12.66 -8.71
N SER A 81 30.95 -12.90 -9.39
CA SER A 81 31.01 -13.78 -10.54
C SER A 81 30.92 -15.23 -10.06
N ASP A 82 29.92 -15.97 -10.52
CA ASP A 82 29.71 -17.40 -10.25
C ASP A 82 30.79 -18.33 -10.87
N GLN A 83 32.04 -17.86 -11.05
CA GLN A 83 33.10 -18.61 -11.75
C GLN A 83 34.26 -19.09 -10.88
N ASP A 84 34.33 -18.75 -9.59
CA ASP A 84 35.52 -19.03 -8.76
C ASP A 84 35.39 -20.24 -7.81
N GLU A 85 34.51 -21.21 -8.09
CA GLU A 85 34.45 -22.45 -7.27
C GLU A 85 35.38 -23.58 -7.74
N THR A 86 36.13 -23.44 -8.85
CA THR A 86 36.91 -24.57 -9.42
C THR A 86 38.44 -24.43 -9.39
N ALA A 87 39.01 -23.53 -8.59
CA ALA A 87 40.46 -23.27 -8.60
C ALA A 87 41.24 -23.67 -7.33
N ILE A 88 40.85 -24.73 -6.60
CA ILE A 88 41.62 -25.19 -5.41
C ILE A 88 42.31 -26.56 -5.60
N THR A 89 41.98 -27.35 -6.62
CA THR A 89 42.53 -28.71 -6.79
C THR A 89 43.80 -28.81 -7.65
N SER A 90 44.51 -27.70 -7.91
CA SER A 90 45.73 -27.70 -8.73
C SER A 90 46.97 -27.15 -8.01
N ILE A 91 47.17 -27.49 -6.75
CA ILE A 91 48.47 -27.32 -6.09
C ILE A 91 49.22 -28.65 -6.16
N VAL A 92 50.17 -28.71 -7.09
CA VAL A 92 51.19 -29.78 -7.18
C VAL A 92 52.03 -29.76 -5.89
N PRO A 93 52.13 -30.85 -5.11
CA PRO A 93 52.95 -30.86 -3.91
C PRO A 93 54.38 -31.21 -4.31
N ASN A 94 55.32 -30.26 -4.20
CA ASN A 94 56.73 -30.59 -4.17
C ASN A 94 57.51 -29.69 -3.20
N LYS A 95 58.17 -30.37 -2.25
CA LYS A 95 59.19 -29.91 -1.29
C LYS A 95 58.75 -29.09 -0.07
N SER A 96 58.48 -29.84 1.00
CA SER A 96 59.07 -29.70 2.35
C SER A 96 59.47 -28.29 2.80
N PHE A 97 58.57 -27.66 3.56
CA PHE A 97 58.94 -26.80 4.67
C PHE A 97 58.19 -27.31 5.91
N ASP A 98 58.94 -27.71 6.94
CA ASP A 98 58.41 -28.10 8.25
C ASP A 98 57.75 -26.88 8.91
N VAL A 99 56.46 -26.69 8.68
CA VAL A 99 55.62 -25.84 9.51
C VAL A 99 54.80 -26.77 10.37
N ALA A 100 55.22 -26.89 11.63
CA ALA A 100 54.54 -27.67 12.66
C ALA A 100 53.03 -27.36 12.67
N ASN A 101 52.23 -28.35 12.28
CA ASN A 101 50.91 -28.66 12.80
C ASN A 101 50.02 -27.47 13.23
N ILE A 102 49.91 -26.44 12.39
CA ILE A 102 48.84 -25.46 12.52
C ILE A 102 47.64 -26.11 11.85
N ASP A 103 46.71 -26.62 12.66
CA ASP A 103 45.43 -27.08 12.15
C ASP A 103 44.68 -25.86 11.60
N THR A 104 44.89 -25.64 10.31
CA THR A 104 44.32 -24.53 9.54
C THR A 104 42.79 -24.58 9.59
N THR A 105 42.21 -25.75 9.85
CA THR A 105 40.77 -25.93 10.04
C THR A 105 40.29 -25.39 11.40
N GLU A 106 41.10 -25.53 12.45
CA GLU A 106 40.81 -25.02 13.79
C GLU A 106 40.86 -23.48 13.81
N ILE A 107 41.89 -22.89 13.20
CA ILE A 107 41.99 -21.43 13.03
C ILE A 107 40.83 -20.88 12.20
N SER A 108 40.49 -21.53 11.09
CA SER A 108 39.37 -21.09 10.24
C SER A 108 38.04 -21.13 10.99
N LYS A 109 37.85 -22.13 11.85
CA LYS A 109 36.67 -22.27 12.70
C LYS A 109 36.62 -21.19 13.78
N GLU A 110 37.76 -20.86 14.40
CA GLU A 110 37.86 -19.80 15.40
C GLU A 110 37.61 -18.42 14.77
N ILE A 111 38.22 -18.13 13.62
CA ILE A 111 37.96 -16.89 12.87
C ILE A 111 36.48 -16.80 12.48
N SER A 112 35.89 -17.86 11.94
CA SER A 112 34.48 -17.88 11.57
C SER A 112 33.57 -17.65 12.79
N GLY A 113 33.89 -18.24 13.94
CA GLY A 113 33.14 -18.05 15.17
C GLY A 113 33.21 -16.60 15.66
N ASN A 114 34.40 -16.01 15.66
CA ASN A 114 34.61 -14.63 16.08
C ASN A 114 33.90 -13.64 15.14
N VAL A 115 33.99 -13.86 13.82
CA VAL A 115 33.27 -13.04 12.83
C VAL A 115 31.76 -13.17 13.03
N GLN A 116 31.24 -14.38 13.23
CA GLN A 116 29.82 -14.60 13.50
C GLN A 116 29.37 -13.87 14.77
N GLN A 117 30.17 -13.92 15.85
CA GLN A 117 29.84 -13.29 17.11
C GLN A 117 29.80 -11.76 16.98
N LEU A 118 30.82 -11.16 16.39
CA LEU A 118 30.87 -9.70 16.15
C LEU A 118 29.68 -9.24 15.29
N LEU A 119 29.34 -10.02 14.27
CA LEU A 119 28.18 -9.72 13.42
C LEU A 119 26.87 -9.76 14.21
N LEU A 120 26.68 -10.76 15.06
CA LEU A 120 25.48 -10.89 15.89
C LEU A 120 25.39 -9.79 16.95
N GLU A 121 26.50 -9.43 17.59
CA GLU A 121 26.54 -8.36 18.58
C GLU A 121 26.10 -7.01 17.99
N GLU A 122 26.43 -6.74 16.73
CA GLU A 122 26.07 -5.49 16.06
C GLU A 122 24.67 -5.53 15.41
N LEU A 123 24.31 -6.63 14.75
CA LEU A 123 23.04 -6.70 14.00
C LEU A 123 21.81 -6.91 14.89
N VAL A 124 21.93 -7.71 15.96
CA VAL A 124 20.82 -7.99 16.87
C VAL A 124 20.20 -6.72 17.48
N PRO A 125 20.97 -5.76 18.03
CA PRO A 125 20.37 -4.54 18.59
C PRO A 125 19.71 -3.68 17.51
N ILE A 126 20.28 -3.60 16.30
CA ILE A 126 19.68 -2.85 15.18
C ILE A 126 18.31 -3.44 14.82
N LEU A 127 18.24 -4.78 14.68
CA LEU A 127 16.99 -5.48 14.37
C LEU A 127 15.96 -5.34 15.50
N LYS A 128 16.39 -5.48 16.76
CA LYS A 128 15.52 -5.30 17.92
C LYS A 128 14.95 -3.89 18.00
N ASN A 129 15.80 -2.88 17.84
CA ASN A 129 15.39 -1.47 17.90
C ASN A 129 14.43 -1.12 16.77
N GLY A 130 14.69 -1.57 15.55
CA GLY A 130 13.79 -1.39 14.42
C GLY A 130 12.42 -2.05 14.63
N ASN A 131 12.41 -3.25 15.21
CA ASN A 131 11.17 -3.95 15.54
C ASN A 131 10.40 -3.28 16.68
N GLU A 132 11.10 -2.84 17.74
CA GLU A 132 10.50 -2.13 18.86
C GLU A 132 9.87 -0.80 18.42
N HIS A 133 10.56 -0.03 17.59
CA HIS A 133 10.01 1.19 17.01
C HIS A 133 8.73 0.90 16.20
N SER A 134 8.76 -0.15 15.36
CA SER A 134 7.61 -0.57 14.58
C SER A 134 6.42 -0.97 15.46
N ILE A 135 6.67 -1.73 16.53
CA ILE A 135 5.66 -2.14 17.51
C ILE A 135 5.06 -0.93 18.20
N ASN A 136 5.88 0.04 18.61
CA ASN A 136 5.42 1.27 19.26
C ASN A 136 4.53 2.09 18.33
N THR A 137 4.94 2.32 17.07
CA THR A 137 4.11 3.03 16.08
C THR A 137 2.80 2.29 15.80
N ILE A 138 2.83 0.95 15.71
CA ILE A 138 1.59 0.15 15.54
C ILE A 138 0.65 0.34 16.73
N ASN A 139 1.18 0.35 17.96
CA ASN A 139 0.37 0.54 19.16
C ASN A 139 -0.22 1.95 19.23
N GLU A 140 0.55 2.99 18.89
CA GLU A 140 0.07 4.37 18.82
C GLU A 140 -1.08 4.51 17.81
N LEU A 141 -0.90 4.00 16.59
CA LEU A 141 -1.94 4.01 15.56
C LEU A 141 -3.19 3.24 15.99
N LYS A 142 -3.02 2.11 16.69
CA LYS A 142 -4.14 1.34 17.23
C LYS A 142 -4.95 2.16 18.24
N GLU A 143 -4.28 2.88 19.15
CA GLU A 143 -4.97 3.74 20.12
C GLU A 143 -5.69 4.90 19.43
N GLU A 144 -5.09 5.54 18.43
CA GLU A 144 -5.75 6.58 17.63
C GLU A 144 -7.02 6.06 16.93
N ILE A 145 -6.97 4.87 16.34
CA ILE A 145 -8.14 4.24 15.71
C ILE A 145 -9.26 4.01 16.72
N ILE A 146 -8.93 3.54 17.94
CA ILE A 146 -9.91 3.34 19.00
C ILE A 146 -10.56 4.68 19.40
N MET A 147 -9.76 5.73 19.56
CA MET A 147 -10.24 7.08 19.89
C MET A 147 -11.18 7.63 18.81
N LEU A 148 -10.77 7.58 17.54
CA LEU A 148 -11.59 8.03 16.42
C LEU A 148 -12.92 7.26 16.32
N ARG A 149 -12.88 5.94 16.52
CA ARG A 149 -14.09 5.11 16.52
C ARG A 149 -15.06 5.53 17.63
N ASN A 150 -14.55 5.81 18.82
CA ASN A 150 -15.37 6.26 19.95
C ASN A 150 -15.97 7.64 19.68
N GLU A 151 -15.20 8.56 19.08
CA GLU A 151 -15.68 9.89 18.72
C GLU A 151 -16.80 9.84 17.67
N ILE A 152 -16.63 9.04 16.60
CA ILE A 152 -17.65 8.84 15.57
C ILE A 152 -18.94 8.28 16.19
N ASN A 153 -18.82 7.22 17.00
CA ASN A 153 -19.97 6.63 17.68
C ASN A 153 -20.71 7.64 18.59
N SER A 154 -19.97 8.52 19.28
CA SER A 154 -20.58 9.57 20.10
C SER A 154 -21.35 10.58 19.24
N LYS A 155 -20.71 11.09 18.18
CA LYS A 155 -21.33 12.05 17.25
C LYS A 155 -22.57 11.48 16.57
N GLU A 156 -22.53 10.22 16.15
CA GLU A 156 -23.69 9.54 15.56
C GLU A 156 -24.86 9.43 16.54
N ARG A 157 -24.60 9.08 17.81
CA ARG A 157 -25.66 9.06 18.84
C ARG A 157 -26.26 10.44 19.05
N ASP A 158 -25.44 11.48 19.16
CA ASP A 158 -25.93 12.85 19.38
C ASP A 158 -26.81 13.33 18.22
N VAL A 159 -26.38 13.07 16.98
CA VAL A 159 -27.17 13.37 15.78
C VAL A 159 -28.51 12.63 15.79
N LEU A 160 -28.50 11.32 16.10
CA LEU A 160 -29.72 10.51 16.18
C LEU A 160 -30.67 11.00 17.27
N ILE A 161 -30.15 11.46 18.41
CA ILE A 161 -30.96 12.04 19.50
C ILE A 161 -31.62 13.33 19.04
N CYS A 162 -30.88 14.24 18.41
CA CYS A 162 -31.41 15.49 17.87
C CYS A 162 -32.48 15.24 16.80
N GLU A 163 -32.22 14.30 15.88
CA GLU A 163 -33.16 13.98 14.80
C GLU A 163 -34.44 13.32 15.33
N ASN A 164 -34.33 12.39 16.28
CA ASN A 164 -35.49 11.82 16.98
C ASN A 164 -36.32 12.89 17.69
N ALA A 165 -35.67 13.82 18.40
CA ALA A 165 -36.37 14.91 19.07
C ALA A 165 -37.14 15.78 18.06
N LYS A 166 -36.52 16.11 16.92
CA LYS A 166 -37.15 16.88 15.83
C LYS A 166 -38.34 16.14 15.22
N LEU A 167 -38.19 14.84 14.95
CA LEU A 167 -39.28 14.01 14.44
C LEU A 167 -40.44 13.94 15.43
N LYS A 168 -40.16 13.78 16.73
CA LYS A 168 -41.17 13.75 17.79
C LYS A 168 -41.94 15.07 17.88
N MET A 169 -41.26 16.21 17.76
CA MET A 169 -41.93 17.53 17.69
C MET A 169 -42.85 17.64 16.47
N LYS A 170 -42.37 17.19 15.30
CA LYS A 170 -43.15 17.24 14.05
C LYS A 170 -44.39 16.34 14.08
N VAL A 171 -44.27 15.16 14.68
CA VAL A 171 -45.42 14.25 14.92
C VAL A 171 -46.44 14.93 15.85
N LYS A 172 -45.97 15.58 16.91
CA LYS A 172 -46.84 16.30 17.84
C LYS A 172 -47.58 17.46 17.15
N GLU A 173 -46.88 18.27 16.38
CA GLU A 173 -47.46 19.36 15.57
C GLU A 173 -48.55 18.82 14.62
N LYS A 174 -48.24 17.78 13.84
CA LYS A 174 -49.22 17.14 12.94
C LYS A 174 -50.41 16.54 13.67
N SER A 175 -50.21 16.00 14.88
CA SER A 175 -51.32 15.51 15.69
C SER A 175 -52.29 16.63 16.10
N TYR A 176 -51.77 17.83 16.41
CA TYR A 176 -52.60 19.00 16.70
C TYR A 176 -53.33 19.51 15.45
N GLU A 177 -52.64 19.60 14.30
CA GLU A 177 -53.28 19.97 13.03
C GLU A 177 -54.43 19.02 12.67
N VAL A 178 -54.23 17.71 12.82
CA VAL A 178 -55.27 16.69 12.56
C VAL A 178 -56.45 16.84 13.52
N ALA A 179 -56.19 17.11 14.80
CA ALA A 179 -57.25 17.35 15.78
C ALA A 179 -58.08 18.60 15.43
N GLU A 180 -57.42 19.70 15.05
CA GLU A 180 -58.09 20.94 14.64
C GLU A 180 -58.92 20.74 13.37
N LEU A 181 -58.38 20.05 12.37
CA LEU A 181 -59.09 19.72 11.13
C LEU A 181 -60.31 18.83 11.40
N LYS A 182 -60.18 17.81 12.27
CA LYS A 182 -61.32 16.98 12.70
C LYS A 182 -62.40 17.81 13.37
N GLU A 183 -62.02 18.75 14.22
CA GLU A 183 -63.00 19.63 14.88
C GLU A 183 -63.72 20.53 13.86
N LYS A 184 -62.98 21.10 12.90
CA LYS A 184 -63.58 21.89 11.80
C LYS A 184 -64.55 21.07 10.95
N ILE A 185 -64.21 19.83 10.62
CA ILE A 185 -65.09 18.91 9.88
C ILE A 185 -66.36 18.66 10.68
N ASN A 186 -66.23 18.26 11.95
CA ASN A 186 -67.38 17.96 12.80
C ASN A 186 -68.30 19.18 13.00
N ARG A 187 -67.74 20.40 13.10
CA ARG A 187 -68.52 21.63 13.14
C ARG A 187 -69.32 21.85 11.84
N ARG A 188 -68.72 21.60 10.67
CA ARG A 188 -69.43 21.71 9.38
C ARG A 188 -70.52 20.65 9.23
N GLU A 189 -70.24 19.40 9.52
CA GLU A 189 -71.22 18.30 9.46
C GLU A 189 -72.43 18.56 10.36
N ASN A 190 -72.20 19.05 11.58
CA ASN A 190 -73.29 19.43 12.48
C ASN A 190 -74.07 20.65 11.99
N SER A 191 -73.39 21.62 11.36
CA SER A 191 -74.08 22.78 10.75
C SER A 191 -74.95 22.38 9.56
N GLU A 192 -74.47 21.49 8.69
CA GLU A 192 -75.24 20.96 7.56
C GLU A 192 -76.39 20.07 8.03
N SER A 193 -76.16 19.17 8.98
CA SER A 193 -77.20 18.35 9.61
C SER A 193 -78.31 19.20 10.23
N ASN A 194 -77.95 20.27 10.93
CA ASN A 194 -78.92 21.21 11.50
C ASN A 194 -79.62 22.05 10.43
N PHE A 195 -78.92 22.45 9.37
CA PHE A 195 -79.49 23.15 8.21
C PHE A 195 -80.51 22.28 7.46
N PHE A 196 -80.17 21.03 7.15
CA PHE A 196 -81.08 20.07 6.52
C PHE A 196 -82.28 19.75 7.43
N LYS A 197 -82.07 19.52 8.73
CA LYS A 197 -83.20 19.36 9.68
C LYS A 197 -84.13 20.57 9.69
N ARG A 198 -83.59 21.79 9.54
CA ARG A 198 -84.38 23.02 9.53
C ARG A 198 -85.13 23.19 8.21
N ILE A 199 -84.50 22.90 7.07
CA ILE A 199 -85.14 22.94 5.74
C ILE A 199 -86.25 21.88 5.63
N PHE A 200 -85.98 20.64 6.04
CA PHE A 200 -86.95 19.56 5.94
C PHE A 200 -88.07 19.61 7.00
N LYS A 201 -87.91 20.41 8.08
CA LYS A 201 -89.01 20.67 9.04
C LYS A 201 -90.10 21.59 8.48
N PHE A 202 -89.79 22.43 7.49
CA PHE A 202 -90.75 23.34 6.88
C PHE A 202 -91.62 22.69 5.79
N GLY A 203 -91.41 21.40 5.48
CA GLY A 203 -92.17 20.66 4.45
C GLY A 203 -93.29 19.74 4.97
N LYS A 204 -93.65 19.81 6.26
CA LYS A 204 -94.75 19.02 6.86
C LYS A 204 -95.66 19.94 7.67
N ASN A 205 -96.47 20.72 6.98
CA ASN A 205 -97.68 21.36 7.50
C ASN A 205 -98.57 21.65 6.29
N GLU A 206 -99.23 20.62 5.79
CA GLU A 206 -100.48 20.65 5.01
C GLU A 206 -101.09 19.24 5.03
#